data_AF-A0A3R8LQP6-F1
#
_entry.id   AF-A0A3R8LQP6-F1
#
_cell.length_a   1.000
_cell.length_b   1.000
_cell.length_c   1.000
_cell.angle_alpha   90.00
_cell.angle_beta   90.00
_cell.angle_gamma   90.00
#
_symmetry.space_group_name_H-M   'P 1'
#
loop_
_entity.id
_entity.type
_entity.pdbx_description
1 polymer ?
#
loop_
_entity_poly.entity_id
_entity_poly.type
_entity_poly.pdbx_seq_one_letter_code
_entity_poly.pdbx_strand_id
1 'polypeptide(L)'
;MATLMTPHTLPSEEEIAIAQTSGRTLSACLQTHAETQEIRIRTDRGTSLPVRVPVSALRLLVDALTEIGKGNAVSIVPIHAEMTTQEAADLLNVSRPYLVQLLEKGEIPFHKTGTHRRVRYQDMVDYKKRTDDARHAVLEELAAEAQKLGLGY
;
A
#
# COMPACT_ATOMS: atom_id res chain seq x y z
N MET A 1 -14.12 8.75 -14.73
CA MET A 1 -14.06 7.39 -14.14
C MET A 1 -14.19 7.56 -12.64
N ALA A 2 -15.18 6.92 -12.04
CA ALA A 2 -15.51 7.11 -10.64
C ALA A 2 -14.42 6.52 -9.74
N THR A 3 -13.60 7.38 -9.16
CA THR A 3 -12.73 7.03 -8.03
C THR A 3 -13.65 6.68 -6.87
N LEU A 4 -13.72 5.40 -6.51
CA LEU A 4 -14.26 4.99 -5.21
C LEU A 4 -13.22 5.38 -4.14
N MET A 5 -13.07 6.68 -3.88
CA MET A 5 -12.44 7.18 -2.67
C MET A 5 -13.43 6.90 -1.54
N THR A 6 -13.36 5.71 -0.95
CA THR A 6 -13.85 5.55 0.42
C THR A 6 -13.16 6.61 1.29
N PRO A 7 -13.91 7.34 2.13
CA PRO A 7 -13.34 8.45 2.89
C PRO A 7 -12.11 7.98 3.67
N HIS A 8 -11.00 8.72 3.52
CA HIS A 8 -9.76 8.52 4.27
C HIS A 8 -9.93 8.98 5.72
N THR A 9 -10.90 8.42 6.44
CA THR A 9 -11.11 8.69 7.86
C THR A 9 -10.28 7.71 8.67
N LEU A 10 -9.58 8.24 9.68
CA LEU A 10 -8.90 7.42 10.66
C LEU A 10 -9.91 6.50 11.37
N PRO A 11 -9.55 5.23 11.65
CA PRO A 11 -10.44 4.31 12.32
C PRO A 11 -10.71 4.76 13.76
N SER A 12 -11.93 4.51 14.23
CA SER A 12 -12.32 4.70 15.63
C SER A 12 -11.65 3.70 16.56
N GLU A 13 -11.64 3.98 17.87
CA GLU A 13 -11.10 3.04 18.89
C GLU A 13 -11.82 1.68 18.84
N GLU A 14 -13.12 1.68 18.56
CA GLU A 14 -13.91 0.46 18.40
C GLU A 14 -13.47 -0.35 17.17
N GLU A 15 -13.29 0.31 16.03
CA GLU A 15 -12.80 -0.34 14.80
C GLU A 15 -11.38 -0.89 14.98
N ILE A 16 -10.50 -0.16 15.68
CA ILE A 16 -9.14 -0.62 16.01
C ILE A 16 -9.21 -1.92 16.82
N ALA A 17 -10.02 -1.97 17.87
CA ALA A 17 -10.15 -3.16 18.73
C ALA A 17 -10.74 -4.37 17.98
N ILE A 18 -11.76 -4.14 17.15
CA ILE A 18 -12.35 -5.18 16.30
C ILE A 18 -11.31 -5.70 15.31
N ALA A 19 -10.55 -4.82 14.66
CA ALA A 19 -9.56 -5.20 13.68
C ALA A 19 -8.43 -6.06 14.27
N GLN A 20 -7.93 -5.72 15.46
CA GLN A 20 -6.92 -6.51 16.17
C GLN A 20 -7.40 -7.93 16.50
N THR A 21 -8.66 -8.09 16.90
CA THR A 21 -9.22 -9.40 17.27
C THR A 21 -9.57 -10.23 16.04
N SER A 22 -10.18 -9.59 15.04
CA SER A 22 -10.60 -10.23 13.79
C SER A 22 -9.38 -10.65 12.96
N GLY A 23 -8.36 -9.79 12.85
CA GLY A 23 -7.13 -10.07 12.12
C GLY A 23 -6.37 -11.27 12.68
N ARG A 24 -6.26 -11.39 14.01
CA ARG A 24 -5.65 -12.56 14.67
C ARG A 24 -6.41 -13.85 14.37
N THR A 25 -7.74 -13.82 14.50
CA THR A 25 -8.60 -14.98 14.24
C THR A 25 -8.49 -15.44 12.79
N LEU A 26 -8.58 -14.49 11.85
CA LEU A 26 -8.52 -14.79 10.42
C LEU A 26 -7.13 -15.30 10.02
N SER A 27 -6.05 -14.70 10.53
CA SER A 27 -4.67 -15.15 10.28
C SER A 27 -4.44 -16.61 10.69
N ALA A 28 -4.94 -17.02 11.85
CA ALA A 28 -4.84 -18.41 12.31
C ALA A 28 -5.55 -19.40 11.37
N CYS A 29 -6.71 -19.02 10.80
CA CYS A 29 -7.46 -19.85 9.86
C CYS A 29 -6.83 -19.94 8.46
N LEU A 30 -5.89 -19.04 8.11
CA LEU A 30 -5.28 -18.96 6.78
C LEU A 30 -3.90 -19.64 6.69
N GLN A 31 -3.48 -20.38 7.71
CA GLN A 31 -2.27 -21.23 7.69
C GLN A 31 -2.48 -22.50 6.84
N THR A 32 -2.96 -22.33 5.61
CA THR A 32 -3.30 -23.40 4.66
C THR A 32 -2.57 -23.22 3.34
N HIS A 33 -2.33 -24.32 2.62
CA HIS A 33 -1.80 -24.33 1.25
C HIS A 33 -2.91 -24.27 0.18
N ALA A 34 -4.18 -24.15 0.57
CA ALA A 34 -5.28 -24.05 -0.38
C ALA A 34 -5.28 -22.70 -1.14
N GLU A 35 -5.77 -22.70 -2.38
CA GLU A 35 -5.92 -21.48 -3.19
C GLU A 35 -7.16 -20.66 -2.81
N THR A 36 -8.19 -21.32 -2.30
CA THR A 36 -9.46 -20.70 -1.88
C THR A 36 -9.91 -21.22 -0.53
N GLN A 37 -10.66 -20.39 0.20
CA GLN A 37 -11.29 -20.74 1.47
C GLN A 37 -12.78 -20.39 1.42
N GLU A 38 -13.61 -21.21 2.06
CA GLU A 38 -15.02 -20.86 2.28
C GLU A 38 -15.18 -20.09 3.60
N ILE A 39 -15.80 -18.92 3.52
CA ILE A 39 -16.23 -18.11 4.67
C ILE A 39 -17.75 -18.04 4.71
N ARG A 40 -18.32 -17.74 5.87
CA ARG A 40 -19.77 -17.53 6.01
C ARG A 40 -20.08 -16.10 6.38
N ILE A 41 -20.93 -15.45 5.58
CA ILE A 41 -21.43 -14.09 5.85
C ILE A 41 -22.81 -14.22 6.47
N ARG A 42 -23.03 -13.54 7.60
CA ARG A 42 -24.34 -13.45 8.23
C ARG A 42 -25.08 -12.22 7.70
N THR A 43 -26.28 -12.44 7.20
CA THR A 43 -27.21 -11.36 6.81
C THR A 43 -27.96 -10.82 8.02
N ASP A 44 -28.53 -9.62 7.88
CA ASP A 44 -29.46 -8.99 8.82
C ASP A 44 -30.68 -9.87 9.15
N ARG A 45 -31.10 -10.73 8.19
CA ARG A 45 -32.18 -11.71 8.34
C ARG A 45 -31.79 -12.97 9.11
N GLY A 46 -30.57 -13.04 9.64
CA GLY A 46 -30.07 -14.20 10.40
C GLY A 46 -29.60 -15.37 9.53
N THR A 47 -29.81 -15.32 8.20
CA THR A 47 -29.30 -16.32 7.26
C THR A 47 -27.79 -16.25 7.14
N SER A 48 -27.13 -17.41 7.13
CA SER A 48 -25.69 -17.55 6.91
C SER A 48 -25.43 -18.06 5.49
N LEU A 49 -24.70 -17.27 4.69
CA LEU A 49 -24.40 -17.57 3.30
C LEU A 49 -22.93 -17.96 3.14
N PRO A 50 -22.61 -19.14 2.57
CA PRO A 50 -21.25 -19.51 2.25
C PRO A 50 -20.73 -18.72 1.05
N VAL A 51 -19.49 -18.26 1.13
CA VAL A 51 -18.78 -17.53 0.07
C VAL A 51 -17.39 -18.13 -0.07
N ARG A 52 -17.03 -18.53 -1.29
CA ARG A 52 -15.68 -18.99 -1.60
C ARG A 52 -14.82 -17.81 -2.04
N VAL A 53 -13.70 -17.59 -1.36
CA VAL A 53 -12.82 -16.43 -1.55
C VAL A 53 -11.38 -16.91 -1.77
N PRO A 54 -10.61 -16.29 -2.68
CA PRO A 54 -9.19 -16.58 -2.81
C PRO A 54 -8.43 -16.33 -1.50
N VAL A 55 -7.50 -17.22 -1.14
CA VAL A 55 -6.67 -17.06 0.06
C VAL A 55 -5.81 -15.79 -0.03
N SER A 56 -5.38 -15.40 -1.23
CA SER A 56 -4.67 -14.13 -1.45
C SER A 56 -5.49 -12.91 -1.05
N ALA A 57 -6.79 -12.88 -1.36
CA ALA A 57 -7.68 -11.78 -0.97
C ALA A 57 -7.94 -11.76 0.54
N LEU A 58 -8.05 -12.95 1.17
CA LEU A 58 -8.18 -13.03 2.63
C LEU A 58 -6.90 -12.60 3.35
N ARG A 59 -5.71 -12.87 2.78
CA ARG A 59 -4.44 -12.35 3.30
C ARG A 59 -4.39 -10.82 3.20
N LEU A 60 -4.80 -10.25 2.08
CA LEU A 60 -4.91 -8.79 1.93
C LEU A 60 -5.84 -8.18 2.99
N LEU A 61 -6.95 -8.86 3.31
CA LEU A 61 -7.83 -8.44 4.40
C LEU A 61 -7.13 -8.50 5.77
N VAL A 62 -6.34 -9.55 6.06
CA VAL A 62 -5.53 -9.62 7.29
C VAL A 62 -4.53 -8.47 7.38
N ASP A 63 -3.87 -8.13 6.27
CA ASP A 63 -2.92 -7.01 6.22
C ASP A 63 -3.64 -5.68 6.47
N ALA A 64 -4.80 -5.47 5.84
CA ALA A 64 -5.63 -4.29 6.08
C ALA A 64 -6.10 -4.18 7.53
N LEU A 65 -6.57 -5.28 8.14
CA LEU A 65 -6.97 -5.31 9.55
C LEU A 65 -5.78 -5.05 10.49
N THR A 66 -4.57 -5.46 10.10
CA THR A 66 -3.35 -5.18 10.86
C THR A 66 -3.05 -3.69 10.89
N GLU A 67 -3.16 -3.00 9.75
CA GLU A 67 -2.95 -1.55 9.67
C GLU A 67 -4.06 -0.77 10.39
N ILE A 68 -5.33 -1.16 10.21
CA ILE A 68 -6.45 -0.58 10.97
C ILE A 68 -6.23 -0.78 12.47
N GLY A 69 -5.76 -1.96 12.90
CA GLY A 69 -5.46 -2.26 14.29
C GLY A 69 -4.30 -1.43 14.89
N LYS A 70 -3.49 -0.77 14.06
CA LYS A 70 -2.47 0.21 14.47
C LYS A 70 -2.99 1.65 14.46
N GLY A 71 -4.25 1.88 14.06
CA GLY A 71 -4.83 3.21 13.89
C GLY A 71 -4.61 3.83 12.52
N ASN A 72 -4.11 3.06 11.54
CA ASN A 72 -3.83 3.57 10.20
C ASN A 72 -5.08 3.47 9.31
N ALA A 73 -5.31 4.50 8.48
CA ALA A 73 -6.27 4.41 7.39
C ALA A 73 -5.72 3.54 6.26
N VAL A 74 -6.56 2.69 5.67
CA VAL A 74 -6.17 1.75 4.61
C VAL A 74 -6.92 2.06 3.32
N SER A 75 -6.23 1.95 2.18
CA SER A 75 -6.82 2.06 0.84
C SER A 75 -6.34 0.90 -0.04
N ILE A 76 -7.24 0.40 -0.90
CA ILE A 76 -6.91 -0.60 -1.92
C ILE A 76 -6.80 0.10 -3.25
N VAL A 77 -5.59 0.13 -3.82
CA VAL A 77 -5.32 0.73 -5.13
C VAL A 77 -5.02 -0.40 -6.13
N PRO A 78 -5.77 -0.52 -7.23
CA PRO A 78 -5.45 -1.50 -8.27
C PRO A 78 -4.05 -1.25 -8.86
N ILE A 79 -3.28 -2.31 -9.10
CA ILE A 79 -1.89 -2.20 -9.63
C ILE A 79 -1.86 -1.52 -11.01
N HIS A 80 -2.88 -1.76 -11.83
CA HIS A 80 -3.03 -1.13 -13.15
C HIS A 80 -3.76 0.22 -13.10
N ALA A 81 -4.03 0.76 -11.91
CA ALA A 81 -4.63 2.08 -11.79
C ALA A 81 -3.65 3.14 -12.33
N GLU A 82 -4.20 4.03 -13.14
CA GLU A 82 -3.53 5.25 -13.52
C GLU A 82 -3.72 6.29 -12.42
N MET A 83 -2.62 6.78 -11.90
CA MET A 83 -2.56 7.86 -10.93
C MET A 83 -2.50 9.20 -11.64
N THR A 84 -3.19 10.18 -11.08
CA THR A 84 -2.91 11.58 -11.35
C THR A 84 -1.54 11.95 -10.80
N THR A 85 -0.95 13.04 -11.32
CA THR A 85 0.32 13.55 -10.78
C THR A 85 0.21 14.07 -9.34
N GLN A 86 -1.01 14.28 -8.82
CA GLN A 86 -1.16 14.64 -7.41
C GLN A 86 -1.04 13.38 -6.55
N GLU A 87 -1.84 12.35 -6.83
CA GLU A 87 -1.80 11.07 -6.10
C GLU A 87 -0.41 10.42 -6.15
N ALA A 88 0.27 10.50 -7.30
CA ALA A 88 1.64 10.02 -7.45
C ALA A 88 2.66 10.83 -6.64
N ALA A 89 2.44 12.12 -6.44
CA ALA A 89 3.33 12.96 -5.64
C ALA A 89 3.12 12.69 -4.15
N ASP A 90 1.87 12.53 -3.74
CA ASP A 90 1.48 12.15 -2.38
C ASP A 90 2.08 10.77 -2.03
N LEU A 91 2.04 9.80 -2.95
CA LEU A 91 2.64 8.48 -2.76
C LEU A 91 4.16 8.52 -2.51
N LEU A 92 4.89 9.42 -3.17
CA LEU A 92 6.33 9.60 -2.98
C LEU A 92 6.68 10.53 -1.81
N ASN A 93 5.67 11.15 -1.15
CA ASN A 93 5.86 12.22 -0.17
C ASN A 93 6.72 13.38 -0.72
N VAL A 94 6.43 13.80 -1.96
CA VAL A 94 7.12 14.93 -2.62
C VAL A 94 6.13 15.97 -3.12
N SER A 95 6.63 17.15 -3.48
CA SER A 95 5.79 18.17 -4.10
C SER A 95 5.38 17.76 -5.52
N ARG A 96 4.16 18.09 -5.92
CA ARG A 96 3.67 17.87 -7.29
C ARG A 96 4.59 18.50 -8.36
N PRO A 97 5.11 19.73 -8.21
CA PRO A 97 6.07 20.28 -9.18
C PRO A 97 7.34 19.42 -9.32
N TYR A 98 7.87 18.88 -8.23
CA TYR A 98 9.03 18.01 -8.27
C TYR A 98 8.73 16.71 -9.01
N LEU A 99 7.57 16.07 -8.74
CA LEU A 99 7.15 14.91 -9.52
C LEU A 99 7.08 15.22 -11.02
N VAL A 100 6.47 16.35 -11.40
CA VAL A 100 6.36 16.72 -12.82
C VAL A 100 7.74 16.86 -13.46
N GLN A 101 8.72 17.41 -12.76
CA GLN A 101 10.10 17.46 -13.25
C GLN A 101 10.71 16.07 -13.46
N LEU A 102 10.46 15.11 -12.57
CA LEU A 102 10.92 13.72 -12.74
C LEU A 102 10.29 13.07 -13.99
N LEU A 103 8.99 13.29 -14.20
CA LEU A 103 8.28 12.78 -15.37
C LEU A 103 8.84 13.39 -16.66
N GLU A 104 9.06 14.71 -16.70
CA GLU A 104 9.61 15.41 -17.86
C GLU A 104 11.06 15.04 -18.16
N LYS A 105 11.83 14.64 -17.14
CA LYS A 105 13.19 14.08 -17.28
C LYS A 105 13.21 12.61 -17.73
N GLY A 106 12.05 11.93 -17.74
CA GLY A 106 11.96 10.51 -18.10
C GLY A 106 12.39 9.55 -16.99
N GLU A 107 12.56 10.02 -15.76
CA GLU A 107 12.93 9.18 -14.60
C GLU A 107 11.81 8.22 -14.19
N ILE A 108 10.56 8.59 -14.51
CA ILE A 108 9.36 7.81 -14.26
C ILE A 108 8.53 7.82 -15.56
N PRO A 109 8.16 6.64 -16.10
CA PRO A 109 7.27 6.55 -17.25
C PRO A 109 5.94 7.27 -17.01
N PHE A 110 5.42 7.96 -18.03
CA PHE A 110 4.09 8.55 -17.98
C PHE A 110 3.51 8.63 -19.39
N HIS A 111 2.18 8.75 -19.46
CA HIS A 111 1.49 9.10 -20.69
C HIS A 111 0.53 10.25 -20.45
N LYS A 112 -0.03 10.78 -21.54
CA LYS A 112 -1.07 11.81 -21.48
C LYS A 112 -2.42 11.20 -21.83
N THR A 113 -3.40 11.45 -20.99
CA THR A 113 -4.82 11.20 -21.27
C THR A 113 -5.48 12.57 -21.46
N GLY A 114 -5.67 12.96 -22.72
CA GLY A 114 -5.98 14.35 -23.08
C GLY A 114 -4.80 15.28 -22.77
N THR A 115 -5.04 16.33 -21.98
CA THR A 115 -4.00 17.28 -21.56
C THR A 115 -3.32 16.88 -20.24
N HIS A 116 -3.85 15.87 -19.54
CA HIS A 116 -3.37 15.49 -18.22
C HIS A 116 -2.38 14.34 -18.29
N ARG A 117 -1.32 14.42 -17.47
CA ARG A 117 -0.39 13.30 -17.28
C ARG A 117 -1.02 12.23 -16.38
N ARG A 118 -0.70 10.99 -16.69
CA ARG A 118 -1.09 9.78 -15.96
C ARG A 118 0.14 8.91 -15.77
N VAL A 119 0.25 8.33 -14.59
CA VAL A 119 1.38 7.48 -14.19
C VAL A 119 0.83 6.18 -13.65
N ARG A 120 1.39 5.04 -14.01
CA ARG A 120 0.92 3.77 -13.44
C ARG A 120 1.44 3.63 -12.02
N TYR A 121 0.62 3.08 -11.14
CA TYR A 121 1.03 2.83 -9.75
C TYR A 121 2.32 1.98 -9.67
N GLN A 122 2.44 0.96 -10.52
CA GLN A 122 3.64 0.11 -10.56
C GLN A 122 4.92 0.92 -10.84
N ASP A 123 4.89 1.82 -11.82
CA ASP A 123 6.05 2.65 -12.18
C ASP A 123 6.49 3.55 -11.01
N MET A 124 5.53 3.99 -10.19
CA MET A 124 5.81 4.77 -8.97
C MET A 124 6.48 3.94 -7.88
N VAL A 125 5.99 2.73 -7.65
CA VAL A 125 6.56 1.80 -6.65
C VAL A 125 7.98 1.40 -7.05
N ASP A 126 8.20 1.09 -8.33
CA ASP A 126 9.51 0.70 -8.85
C ASP A 126 10.52 1.86 -8.72
N TYR A 127 10.11 3.09 -9.04
CA TYR A 127 10.92 4.29 -8.84
C TYR A 127 11.29 4.50 -7.36
N LYS A 128 10.30 4.38 -6.46
CA LYS A 128 10.52 4.54 -5.02
C LYS A 128 11.54 3.53 -4.51
N LYS A 129 11.37 2.25 -4.87
CA LYS A 129 12.28 1.18 -4.48
C LYS A 129 13.71 1.45 -4.96
N ARG A 130 13.89 1.77 -6.25
CA ARG A 130 15.21 2.14 -6.82
C ARG A 130 15.86 3.28 -6.04
N THR A 131 15.08 4.29 -5.64
CA THR A 131 15.58 5.46 -4.92
C THR A 131 15.95 5.12 -3.48
N ASP A 132 15.12 4.33 -2.79
CA ASP A 132 15.37 3.93 -1.40
C ASP A 132 16.57 2.98 -1.29
N ASP A 133 16.76 2.08 -2.26
CA ASP A 133 17.93 1.21 -2.37
C ASP A 133 19.22 2.03 -2.59
N ALA A 134 19.18 3.02 -3.49
CA ALA A 134 20.32 3.91 -3.73
C ALA A 134 20.68 4.76 -2.50
N ARG A 135 19.67 5.25 -1.76
CA ARG A 135 19.90 5.98 -0.50
C ARG A 135 20.57 5.09 0.56
N HIS A 136 20.11 3.85 0.72
CA HIS A 136 20.73 2.92 1.67
C HIS A 136 22.18 2.63 1.33
N ALA A 137 22.49 2.41 0.04
CA ALA A 137 23.87 2.16 -0.38
C ALA A 137 24.82 3.32 -0.03
N VAL A 138 24.39 4.57 -0.22
CA VAL A 138 25.18 5.75 0.15
C VAL A 138 25.37 5.86 1.66
N LEU A 139 24.32 5.57 2.45
CA LEU A 139 24.42 5.57 3.91
C LEU A 139 25.39 4.49 4.43
N GLU A 140 25.37 3.30 3.83
CA GLU A 140 26.32 2.23 4.15
C GLU A 140 27.76 2.63 3.80
N GLU A 141 27.98 3.28 2.65
CA GLU A 141 29.28 3.79 2.26
C GLU A 141 29.80 4.84 3.25
N LEU A 142 28.97 5.83 3.60
CA LEU A 142 29.31 6.86 4.58
C LEU A 142 29.60 6.26 5.96
N ALA A 143 28.83 5.27 6.41
CA ALA A 143 29.06 4.57 7.67
C ALA A 143 30.39 3.79 7.66
N ALA A 144 30.70 3.11 6.55
CA ALA A 144 31.94 2.39 6.39
C ALA A 144 33.15 3.33 6.36
N GLU A 145 33.04 4.50 5.73
CA GLU A 145 34.08 5.54 5.76
C GLU A 145 34.28 6.13 7.15
N ALA A 146 33.20 6.45 7.87
CA ALA A 146 33.27 6.95 9.24
C ALA A 146 33.95 5.93 10.18
N GLN A 147 33.65 4.64 10.02
CA GLN A 147 34.30 3.57 10.77
C GLN A 147 35.79 3.44 10.45
N LYS A 148 36.18 3.56 9.17
CA LYS A 148 37.60 3.55 8.75
C LYS A 148 38.37 4.74 9.31
N LEU A 149 37.73 5.89 9.44
CA LEU A 149 38.32 7.13 9.98
C LEU A 149 38.32 7.17 11.51
N GLY A 150 37.80 6.14 12.19
CA GLY A 150 37.73 6.10 13.65
C GLY A 150 36.78 7.14 14.26
N LEU A 151 35.80 7.61 13.47
CA LEU A 151 34.80 8.59 13.88
C LEU A 151 33.55 7.95 14.51
N GLY A 152 33.63 6.65 14.85
CA GLY A 152 32.56 5.97 15.59
C GLY A 152 32.48 6.48 17.03
N TYR A 153 31.27 6.87 17.46
CA TYR A 153 30.96 7.10 18.87
C TYR A 153 30.93 5.79 19.65
#